data_AF-A0A350PCH8-F1
#
_entry.id   AF-A0A350PCH8-F1
#
_cell.length_a   1.000
_cell.length_b   1.000
_cell.length_c   1.000
_cell.angle_alpha   90.00
_cell.angle_beta   90.00
_cell.angle_gamma   90.00
#
_symmetry.space_group_name_H-M   'P 1'
#
loop_
_entity.id
_entity.type
_entity.pdbx_description
1 polymer ?
#
loop_
_entity_poly.entity_id
_entity_poly.type
_entity_poly.pdbx_seq_one_letter_code
_entity_poly.pdbx_strand_id
1 'polypeptide(L)' 'VPGTCSFAGWEGLPNGGYWGVVPVSAKDKAGRWMENLQTEPDVKVKNMPGVINSGRDQQLERAIEELMKEVDE' A
#
# COMPACT_ATOMS: atom_id res chain seq x y z
N VAL A 1 2.06 -5.61 7.12
CA VAL A 1 2.88 -4.74 8.00
C VAL A 1 2.73 -3.34 7.45
N PRO A 2 2.28 -2.37 8.26
CA PRO A 2 2.14 -0.98 7.82
C PRO A 2 3.48 -0.38 7.44
N GLY A 3 3.46 0.51 6.45
CA GLY A 3 4.64 1.25 6.01
C GLY A 3 4.84 2.54 6.80
N THR A 4 5.85 3.29 6.40
CA THR A 4 6.21 4.57 7.02
C THR A 4 5.35 5.74 6.52
N CYS A 5 4.77 5.62 5.31
CA CYS A 5 3.98 6.67 4.64
C CYS A 5 4.65 8.07 4.74
N SER A 6 5.96 8.08 4.51
CA SER A 6 6.85 9.21 4.72
C SER A 6 7.84 9.34 3.58
N PHE A 7 8.43 10.52 3.43
CA PHE A 7 9.32 10.84 2.32
C PHE A 7 10.76 10.67 2.77
N ALA A 8 11.47 9.71 2.18
CA ALA A 8 12.88 9.50 2.45
C ALA A 8 13.73 10.59 1.77
N GLY A 9 14.48 11.35 2.56
CA GLY A 9 15.56 12.20 2.11
C GLY A 9 16.87 11.43 2.14
N TRP A 10 17.68 11.59 1.09
CA TRP A 10 18.98 10.94 0.96
C TRP A 10 20.06 11.99 0.77
N GLU A 11 21.14 11.89 1.55
CA GLU A 11 22.32 12.74 1.44
C GLU A 11 23.54 11.91 1.04
N GLY A 12 24.33 12.42 0.10
CA GLY A 12 25.56 11.76 -0.35
C GLY A 12 26.68 11.95 0.66
N LEU A 13 27.41 10.88 0.96
CA LEU A 13 28.56 10.90 1.87
C LEU A 13 29.88 10.93 1.08
N PRO A 14 30.96 11.51 1.65
CA PRO A 14 32.26 11.60 0.96
C PRO A 14 32.88 10.25 0.56
N ASN A 15 32.48 9.16 1.20
CA ASN A 15 32.91 7.79 0.87
C ASN A 15 32.10 7.15 -0.27
N GLY A 16 31.18 7.89 -0.90
CA GLY A 16 30.29 7.39 -1.95
C GLY A 16 29.04 6.67 -1.43
N GLY A 17 28.86 6.57 -0.11
CA GLY A 17 27.64 6.05 0.51
C GLY A 17 26.50 7.07 0.52
N TYR A 18 25.30 6.63 0.87
CA TYR A 18 24.13 7.50 1.07
C TYR A 18 23.58 7.32 2.48
N TRP A 19 23.30 8.43 3.15
CA TRP A 19 22.61 8.45 4.43
C TRP A 19 21.16 8.87 4.24
N GLY A 20 20.23 8.07 4.78
CA GLY A 20 18.80 8.33 4.69
C GLY A 20 18.24 8.90 5.98
N VAL A 21 17.41 9.94 5.88
CA VAL A 21 16.57 10.44 6.98
C VAL A 21 15.17 10.70 6.47
N VAL A 22 14.17 10.70 7.35
CA VAL A 22 12.78 11.05 7.00
C VAL A 22 12.52 12.49 7.44
N PRO A 23 12.67 13.50 6.54
CA PRO A 23 12.41 14.90 6.89
C PRO A 23 10.92 15.27 6.88
N VAL A 24 10.09 14.52 6.15
CA VAL A 24 8.67 14.83 5.96
C VAL A 24 7.82 13.56 6.11
N SER A 25 6.75 13.65 6.90
CA SER A 25 5.73 12.61 7.05
C SER A 25 4.34 13.14 6.74
N ALA A 26 3.44 12.24 6.36
CA ALA A 26 2.07 12.57 6.05
C ALA A 26 1.10 12.28 7.22
N LYS A 27 0.02 13.05 7.28
CA LYS A 27 -1.12 12.81 8.16
C LYS A 27 -2.36 12.48 7.36
N ASP A 28 -3.24 11.66 7.92
CA ASP A 28 -4.56 11.41 7.34
C ASP A 28 -5.53 12.57 7.59
N LYS A 29 -6.76 12.45 7.07
CA LYS A 29 -7.83 13.45 7.25
C LYS A 29 -8.26 13.65 8.71
N ALA A 30 -7.92 12.71 9.60
CA ALA A 30 -8.16 12.79 11.04
C ALA A 30 -6.96 13.37 11.80
N GLY A 31 -5.89 13.78 11.10
CA GLY A 31 -4.69 14.36 11.68
C GLY A 31 -3.74 13.33 12.31
N ARG A 32 -3.97 12.02 12.11
CA ARG A 32 -3.11 10.95 12.60
C ARG A 32 -1.89 10.81 11.70
N TRP A 33 -0.70 10.66 12.28
CA TRP A 33 0.50 10.33 11.51
C TRP A 33 0.32 8.98 10.83
N MET A 34 0.69 8.89 9.55
CA MET A 34 0.56 7.66 8.77
C MET A 34 1.77 6.70 8.93
N GLU A 35 2.76 7.09 9.72
CA GLU A 35 3.87 6.24 10.13
C GLU A 35 3.35 5.06 10.96
N ASN A 36 3.61 3.83 10.49
CA ASN A 36 3.17 2.59 11.13
C ASN A 36 1.64 2.49 11.30
N LEU A 37 0.88 3.28 10.52
CA LEU A 37 -0.58 3.26 10.52
C LEU A 37 -1.07 2.48 9.29
N GLN A 38 -1.79 1.38 9.53
CA GLN A 38 -2.31 0.54 8.45
C GLN A 38 -3.66 1.07 7.94
N THR A 39 -3.76 1.31 6.63
CA THR A 39 -5.05 1.45 5.95
C THR A 39 -5.60 0.06 5.65
N GLU A 40 -6.82 -0.22 6.09
CA GLU A 40 -7.53 -1.45 5.73
C GLU A 40 -8.30 -1.24 4.41
N PRO A 41 -8.30 -2.23 3.50
CA PRO A 41 -9.14 -2.18 2.31
C PRO A 41 -10.61 -2.38 2.70
N ASP A 42 -11.52 -1.74 1.97
CA ASP A 42 -12.96 -1.91 2.15
C ASP A 42 -13.39 -3.37 1.91
N VAL A 43 -12.75 -4.02 0.92
CA VAL A 43 -12.95 -5.43 0.58
C VAL A 43 -11.62 -6.17 0.72
N LYS A 44 -11.46 -6.93 1.80
CA LYS A 44 -10.24 -7.68 2.08
C LYS A 44 -10.28 -9.06 1.45
N VAL A 45 -9.45 -9.27 0.41
CA VAL A 45 -9.29 -10.57 -0.25
C VAL A 45 -7.84 -11.01 -0.19
N LYS A 46 -7.63 -12.26 0.26
CA LYS A 46 -6.32 -12.90 0.23
C LYS A 46 -6.22 -13.77 -1.01
N ASN A 47 -5.21 -13.53 -1.84
CA ASN A 47 -4.88 -14.46 -2.91
C ASN A 47 -4.28 -15.74 -2.32
N MET A 48 -4.93 -16.86 -2.56
CA MET A 48 -4.52 -18.17 -2.05
C MET A 48 -3.47 -18.77 -2.99
N PRO A 49 -2.33 -19.26 -2.46
CA PRO A 49 -1.25 -19.77 -3.32
C PRO A 49 -1.70 -20.81 -4.35
N GLY A 50 -2.54 -21.79 -3.97
CA GLY A 50 -3.04 -22.80 -4.89
C GLY A 50 -3.91 -22.25 -6.04
N VAL A 51 -4.51 -21.07 -5.85
CA VAL A 51 -5.31 -20.38 -6.87
C VAL A 51 -4.41 -19.53 -7.76
N ILE A 52 -3.49 -18.76 -7.18
CA ILE A 52 -2.51 -17.94 -7.93
C ILE A 52 -1.68 -18.82 -8.86
N ASN A 53 -1.25 -19.99 -8.39
CA ASN A 53 -0.43 -20.92 -9.17
C ASN A 53 -1.14 -21.42 -10.44
N SER A 54 -2.47 -21.30 -10.50
CA SER A 54 -3.28 -21.63 -11.69
C SER A 54 -3.50 -20.44 -12.64
N GLY A 55 -2.85 -19.30 -12.40
CA GLY A 55 -2.99 -18.07 -13.19
C GLY A 55 -4.22 -17.24 -12.85
N ARG A 56 -4.87 -17.49 -11.70
CA ARG A 56 -6.07 -16.76 -11.26
C ARG A 56 -5.76 -15.79 -10.12
N ASP A 57 -6.20 -14.54 -10.27
CA ASP A 57 -6.06 -13.50 -9.26
C ASP A 57 -7.42 -13.19 -8.61
N GLN A 58 -7.59 -13.64 -7.36
CA GLN A 58 -8.86 -13.47 -6.63
C GLN A 58 -9.13 -12.02 -6.26
N GLN A 59 -8.10 -11.19 -6.03
CA GLN A 59 -8.27 -9.77 -5.78
C GLN A 59 -8.76 -9.04 -7.03
N LEU A 60 -8.22 -9.39 -8.20
CA LEU A 60 -8.68 -8.82 -9.47
C LEU A 60 -10.10 -9.26 -9.81
N GLU A 61 -10.42 -10.55 -9.68
CA GLU A 61 -11.78 -11.07 -9.88
C GLU A 61 -12.78 -10.34 -8.97
N ARG A 62 -12.45 -10.19 -7.67
CA ARG A 62 -13.29 -9.45 -6.72
C ARG A 62 -13.46 -7.98 -7.11
N ALA A 63 -12.39 -7.32 -7.58
CA ALA A 63 -12.46 -5.93 -8.01
C ALA A 63 -13.39 -5.75 -9.21
N ILE A 64 -13.33 -6.66 -10.20
CA ILE A 64 -14.23 -6.66 -11.35
C ILE A 64 -15.68 -6.84 -10.90
N GLU A 65 -15.96 -7.81 -10.02
CA GLU A 65 -17.30 -8.04 -9.49
C GLU A 65 -17.88 -6.79 -8.80
N GLU A 66 -17.09 -6.05 -8.03
CA GLU A 66 -17.56 -4.82 -7.39
C GLU A 66 -17.81 -3.70 -8.39
N LEU A 67 -16.88 -3.50 -9.33
CA LEU A 67 -17.03 -2.45 -10.34
C LEU A 67 -18.23 -2.71 -11.26
N MET A 68 -18.56 -3.97 -11.58
CA MET A 68 -19.74 -4.31 -12.38
C MET A 68 -21.04 -3.95 -11.66
N LYS A 69 -21.11 -4.08 -10.32
CA LYS A 69 -22.30 -3.69 -9.55
C LYS A 69 -22.57 -2.20 -9.62
N GLU A 70 -21.52 -1.37 -9.65
CA GLU A 70 -21.66 0.10 -9.75
C GLU A 70 -22.19 0.55 -11.13
N VAL A 71 -22.07 -0.28 -12.16
CA VAL A 71 -22.52 0.04 -13.53
C VAL A 71 -23.96 -0.42 -13.79
N ASP A 72 -24.40 -1.48 -13.10
CA ASP A 72 -25.76 -2.02 -13.24
C ASP A 72 -26.82 -1.26 -12.40
N GLU A 73 -26.38 -0.28 -11.57
CA GLU A 73 -27.23 0.68 -10.84
C GLU A 73 -27.61 1.91 -11.69
#